data_AF-A0A5C3EER9-F1
#
_entry.id   AF-A0A5C3EER9-F1
#
_cell.length_a   1.000
_cell.length_b   1.000
_cell.length_c   1.000
_cell.angle_alpha   90.00
_cell.angle_beta   90.00
_cell.angle_gamma   90.00
#
_symmetry.space_group_name_H-M   'P 1'
#
loop_
_entity.id
_entity.type
_entity.pdbx_description
1 polymer ?
#
loop_
_entity_poly.entity_id
_entity_poly.type
_entity_poly.pdbx_seq_one_letter_code
_entity_poly.pdbx_strand_id
1 'polypeptide(L)'
;MFRAAFCLAFACFLRAGKLTWQAQDTGTMLTVGSVSFAKDRSFPTIHLPTSKTDPFRQGATLTAPAVASSTCTVSALDVVCRSRPQSAPLFILDGNRAFDHTSFVTTLRQCLEACSIPSSNYSGHSFCRGAATWAAANSVDDDTIRGLGRWRSDCFRRYVDKSAADRAATTKAALYANASAPLCLDTVAWRDI
;
A
#
# COMPACT_ATOMS: atom_id res chain seq x y z
N MET A 1 -4.25 15.69 8.48
CA MET A 1 -4.80 14.84 7.39
C MET A 1 -3.73 13.96 6.74
N PHE A 2 -2.65 14.51 6.18
CA PHE A 2 -1.64 13.73 5.45
C PHE A 2 -1.00 12.58 6.22
N ARG A 3 -0.68 12.75 7.52
CA ARG A 3 -0.17 11.65 8.35
C ARG A 3 -1.09 10.42 8.30
N ALA A 4 -2.38 10.61 8.54
CA ALA A 4 -3.35 9.51 8.52
C ALA A 4 -3.51 8.91 7.12
N ALA A 5 -3.51 9.75 6.07
CA ALA A 5 -3.55 9.28 4.70
C ALA A 5 -2.32 8.41 4.36
N PHE A 6 -1.11 8.82 4.75
CA PHE A 6 0.12 8.07 4.51
C PHE A 6 0.17 6.76 5.32
N CYS A 7 -0.23 6.79 6.60
CA CYS A 7 -0.31 5.59 7.43
C CYS A 7 -1.29 4.57 6.84
N LEU A 8 -2.49 5.02 6.47
CA LEU A 8 -3.50 4.17 5.84
C LEU A 8 -3.03 3.66 4.46
N ALA A 9 -2.40 4.53 3.66
CA ALA A 9 -1.88 4.15 2.34
C ALA A 9 -0.84 3.02 2.45
N PHE A 10 0.08 3.13 3.39
CA PHE A 10 1.12 2.11 3.61
C PHE A 10 0.52 0.84 4.20
N ALA A 11 -0.20 0.94 5.32
CA ALA A 11 -0.74 -0.21 6.05
C ALA A 11 -1.70 -1.06 5.22
N CYS A 12 -2.41 -0.44 4.27
CA CYS A 12 -3.38 -1.12 3.41
C CYS A 12 -2.94 -1.23 1.94
N PHE A 13 -1.66 -0.99 1.61
CA PHE A 13 -1.12 -1.14 0.25
C PHE A 13 -1.90 -0.32 -0.80
N LEU A 14 -2.31 0.91 -0.44
CA LEU A 14 -3.15 1.74 -1.31
C LEU A 14 -2.30 2.64 -2.20
N ARG A 15 -2.84 2.89 -3.39
CA ARG A 15 -2.43 4.02 -4.23
C ARG A 15 -3.14 5.27 -3.73
N ALA A 16 -2.51 6.43 -3.90
CA ALA A 16 -3.09 7.73 -3.52
C ALA A 16 -4.52 7.93 -4.05
N GLY A 17 -4.78 7.49 -5.28
CA GLY A 17 -6.10 7.58 -5.92
C GLY A 17 -7.26 6.89 -5.17
N LYS A 18 -6.98 6.04 -4.17
CA LYS A 18 -8.02 5.45 -3.29
C LYS A 18 -8.38 6.31 -2.09
N LEU A 19 -7.58 7.33 -1.80
CA LEU A 19 -7.74 8.24 -0.66
C LEU A 19 -8.13 9.64 -1.11
N THR A 20 -7.86 9.97 -2.37
CA THR A 20 -8.06 11.31 -2.94
C THR A 20 -9.37 11.39 -3.71
N TRP A 21 -9.98 12.57 -3.75
CA TRP A 21 -11.23 12.83 -4.45
C TRP A 21 -11.22 14.24 -5.07
N GLN A 22 -12.19 14.52 -5.95
CA GLN A 22 -12.36 15.81 -6.61
C GLN A 22 -13.78 16.33 -6.37
N ALA A 23 -13.97 17.65 -6.31
CA ALA A 23 -15.28 18.23 -6.04
C ALA A 23 -16.34 17.84 -7.10
N GLN A 24 -15.90 17.59 -8.34
CA GLN A 24 -16.75 17.18 -9.45
C GLN A 24 -17.10 15.68 -9.44
N ASP A 25 -16.39 14.86 -8.65
CA ASP A 25 -16.61 13.42 -8.54
C ASP A 25 -16.41 12.95 -7.10
N THR A 26 -17.52 12.97 -6.34
CA THR A 26 -17.57 12.51 -4.95
C THR A 26 -17.99 11.04 -4.83
N GLY A 27 -18.29 10.35 -5.93
CA GLY A 27 -18.79 8.97 -5.91
C GLY A 27 -17.78 7.95 -5.35
N THR A 28 -16.50 8.33 -5.31
CA THR A 28 -15.41 7.52 -4.75
C THR A 28 -14.85 8.09 -3.43
N MET A 29 -15.45 9.16 -2.92
CA MET A 29 -14.99 9.86 -1.72
C MET A 29 -15.24 9.01 -0.47
N LEU A 30 -14.16 8.75 0.29
CA LEU A 30 -14.28 8.16 1.62
C LEU A 30 -14.83 9.20 2.58
N THR A 31 -15.73 8.77 3.47
CA THR A 31 -16.26 9.61 4.54
C THR A 31 -15.79 9.11 5.90
N VAL A 32 -16.02 9.90 6.95
CA VAL A 32 -15.80 9.45 8.33
C VAL A 32 -16.65 8.20 8.62
N GLY A 33 -17.86 8.10 8.08
CA GLY A 33 -18.72 6.93 8.18
C GLY A 33 -18.18 5.67 7.49
N SER A 34 -17.20 5.80 6.59
CA SER A 34 -16.50 4.65 6.00
C SER A 34 -15.56 3.95 6.99
N VAL A 35 -15.25 4.55 8.14
CA VAL A 35 -14.30 4.04 9.13
C VAL A 35 -15.03 3.47 10.35
N SER A 36 -14.69 2.26 10.75
CA SER A 36 -15.17 1.62 11.99
C SER A 36 -13.99 1.16 12.82
N PHE A 37 -13.95 1.49 14.11
CA PHE A 37 -12.90 1.04 15.02
C PHE A 37 -13.36 -0.20 15.79
N ALA A 38 -12.47 -1.20 15.92
CA ALA A 38 -12.70 -2.31 16.85
C ALA A 38 -12.89 -1.78 18.28
N LYS A 39 -13.71 -2.48 19.08
CA LYS A 39 -14.06 -2.05 20.45
C LYS A 39 -12.81 -1.89 21.34
N ASP A 40 -11.85 -2.78 21.18
CA ASP A 40 -10.57 -2.81 21.90
C ASP A 40 -9.50 -1.91 21.26
N ARG A 41 -9.83 -1.16 20.20
CA ARG A 41 -8.93 -0.31 19.42
C ARG A 41 -7.74 -1.05 18.78
N SER A 42 -7.84 -2.38 18.62
CA SER A 42 -6.78 -3.20 18.00
C SER A 42 -6.63 -2.97 16.49
N PHE A 43 -7.68 -2.54 15.79
CA PHE A 43 -7.64 -2.15 14.38
C PHE A 43 -8.85 -1.29 13.97
N PRO A 44 -8.73 -0.41 12.96
CA PRO A 44 -9.88 0.05 12.19
C PRO A 44 -10.15 -0.83 10.97
N THR A 45 -11.41 -0.85 10.56
CA THR A 45 -11.84 -1.24 9.22
C THR A 45 -12.26 -0.01 8.42
N ILE A 46 -11.95 0.01 7.13
CA ILE A 46 -12.29 1.10 6.21
C ILE A 46 -12.98 0.50 4.99
N HIS A 47 -14.23 0.88 4.75
CA HIS A 47 -14.97 0.43 3.58
C HIS A 47 -14.71 1.34 2.37
N LEU A 48 -14.14 0.79 1.31
CA LEU A 48 -13.98 1.45 0.02
C LEU A 48 -15.23 1.24 -0.83
N PRO A 49 -15.90 2.30 -1.32
CA PRO A 49 -17.12 2.16 -2.13
C PRO A 49 -16.85 1.58 -3.53
N THR A 50 -15.60 1.66 -4.01
CA THR A 50 -15.21 1.09 -5.30
C THR A 50 -13.87 0.38 -5.23
N SER A 51 -13.78 -0.79 -5.85
CA SER A 51 -12.51 -1.47 -6.13
C SER A 51 -12.32 -1.61 -7.64
N LYS A 52 -11.07 -1.50 -8.12
CA LYS A 52 -10.74 -1.60 -9.56
C LYS A 52 -11.15 -2.97 -10.14
N THR A 53 -11.26 -3.96 -9.28
CA THR A 53 -11.56 -5.35 -9.65
C THR A 53 -12.96 -5.77 -9.23
N ASP A 54 -13.85 -4.82 -8.93
CA ASP A 54 -15.17 -5.11 -8.41
C ASP A 54 -16.24 -4.78 -9.46
N PRO A 55 -16.57 -5.73 -10.34
CA PRO A 55 -17.57 -5.53 -11.39
C PRO A 55 -18.98 -5.32 -10.82
N PHE A 56 -19.21 -5.68 -9.55
CA PHE A 56 -20.51 -5.61 -8.89
C PHE A 56 -20.64 -4.41 -7.93
N ARG A 57 -19.61 -3.56 -7.81
CA ARG A 57 -19.55 -2.39 -6.91
C ARG A 57 -19.87 -2.72 -5.44
N GLN A 58 -19.56 -3.92 -4.97
CA GLN A 58 -19.68 -4.31 -3.56
C GLN A 58 -18.65 -3.63 -2.64
N GLY A 59 -17.63 -2.99 -3.21
CA GLY A 59 -16.56 -2.33 -2.49
C GLY A 59 -15.49 -3.30 -1.98
N ALA A 60 -14.65 -2.80 -1.10
CA ALA A 60 -13.66 -3.62 -0.39
C ALA A 60 -13.43 -3.08 1.02
N THR A 61 -13.36 -3.96 2.01
CA THR A 61 -13.05 -3.56 3.38
C THR A 61 -11.57 -3.75 3.65
N LEU A 62 -10.91 -2.66 4.04
CA LEU A 62 -9.52 -2.63 4.46
C LEU A 62 -9.46 -2.81 5.98
N THR A 63 -8.39 -3.44 6.46
CA THR A 63 -8.10 -3.53 7.90
C THR A 63 -6.66 -3.08 8.13
N ALA A 64 -6.41 -2.26 9.14
CA ALA A 64 -5.07 -1.81 9.50
C ALA A 64 -4.82 -2.09 10.99
N PRO A 65 -3.75 -2.80 11.38
CA PRO A 65 -3.51 -3.13 12.78
C PRO A 65 -3.04 -1.90 13.59
N ALA A 66 -3.34 -1.92 14.89
CA ALA A 66 -2.68 -1.08 15.87
C ALA A 66 -1.21 -1.47 15.97
N VAL A 67 -0.33 -0.47 15.96
CA VAL A 67 1.11 -0.64 16.18
C VAL A 67 1.60 0.41 17.16
N ALA A 68 2.62 0.08 17.96
CA ALA A 68 3.26 1.01 18.88
C ALA A 68 4.27 1.91 18.13
N SER A 69 3.78 2.70 17.17
CA SER A 69 4.58 3.57 16.31
C SER A 69 3.83 4.84 15.93
N SER A 70 4.57 5.88 15.56
CA SER A 70 4.04 7.10 14.94
C SER A 70 3.36 6.85 13.60
N THR A 71 3.52 5.66 13.00
CA THR A 71 2.83 5.22 11.78
C THR A 71 1.52 4.47 12.04
N CYS A 72 1.07 4.41 13.30
CA CYS A 72 -0.16 3.71 13.67
C CYS A 72 -1.40 4.34 13.02
N THR A 73 -2.05 3.59 12.13
CA THR A 73 -3.26 4.01 11.42
C THR A 73 -4.43 4.23 12.37
N VAL A 74 -4.54 3.45 13.46
CA VAL A 74 -5.58 3.64 14.49
C VAL A 74 -5.47 5.03 15.09
N SER A 75 -4.29 5.41 15.60
CA SER A 75 -4.11 6.70 16.26
C SER A 75 -4.22 7.86 15.26
N ALA A 76 -3.75 7.67 14.03
CA ALA A 76 -3.84 8.69 13.01
C ALA A 76 -5.29 8.93 12.54
N LEU A 77 -6.07 7.87 12.33
CA LEU A 77 -7.48 7.99 11.95
C LEU A 77 -8.35 8.48 13.11
N ASP A 78 -8.05 8.10 14.36
CA ASP A 78 -8.81 8.57 15.52
C ASP A 78 -8.78 10.11 15.59
N VAL A 79 -7.60 10.73 15.43
CA VAL A 79 -7.47 12.20 15.36
C VAL A 79 -8.27 12.79 14.19
N VAL A 80 -8.28 12.11 13.03
CA VAL A 80 -8.98 12.59 11.83
C VAL A 80 -10.50 12.44 11.95
N CYS A 81 -11.01 11.43 12.64
CA CYS A 81 -12.45 11.15 12.74
C CYS A 81 -13.11 11.78 13.97
N ARG A 82 -12.33 12.06 15.02
CA ARG A 82 -12.83 12.57 16.31
C ARG A 82 -13.68 13.82 16.11
N SER A 83 -14.90 13.77 16.65
CA SER A 83 -15.86 14.88 16.65
C SER A 83 -16.29 15.39 15.27
N ARG A 84 -16.12 14.60 14.20
CA ARG A 84 -16.62 14.93 12.85
C ARG A 84 -17.84 14.10 12.49
N PRO A 85 -18.79 14.67 11.73
CA PRO A 85 -19.99 13.94 11.33
C PRO A 85 -19.64 12.82 10.35
N GLN A 86 -20.42 11.73 10.36
CA GLN A 86 -20.19 10.57 9.49
C GLN A 86 -20.23 10.91 8.00
N SER A 87 -21.00 11.94 7.61
CA SER A 87 -21.08 12.42 6.23
C SER A 87 -19.88 13.26 5.78
N ALA A 88 -19.01 13.70 6.71
CA ALA A 88 -17.83 14.48 6.34
C ALA A 88 -16.83 13.66 5.52
N PRO A 89 -16.15 14.26 4.53
CA PRO A 89 -15.06 13.60 3.82
C PRO A 89 -13.99 13.12 4.80
N LEU A 90 -13.47 11.91 4.66
CA LEU A 90 -12.47 11.36 5.57
C LEU A 90 -11.21 12.25 5.57
N PHE A 91 -10.72 12.57 4.37
CA PHE A 91 -9.63 13.52 4.17
C PHE A 91 -10.13 14.75 3.42
N ILE A 92 -9.73 15.91 3.92
CA ILE A 92 -10.06 17.22 3.35
C ILE A 92 -8.85 18.15 3.53
N LEU A 93 -8.65 19.10 2.63
CA LEU A 93 -7.64 20.13 2.79
C LEU A 93 -8.22 21.36 3.49
N ASP A 94 -7.33 22.23 3.94
CA ASP A 94 -7.71 23.50 4.56
C ASP A 94 -8.59 24.34 3.61
N GLY A 95 -9.51 25.11 4.20
CA GLY A 95 -10.51 25.87 3.43
C GLY A 95 -11.57 24.98 2.75
N ASN A 96 -11.83 23.78 3.29
CA ASN A 96 -12.86 22.85 2.79
C ASN A 96 -12.61 22.37 1.35
N ARG A 97 -11.34 22.32 0.94
CA ARG A 97 -10.93 21.91 -0.40
C ARG A 97 -10.80 20.39 -0.50
N ALA A 98 -11.05 19.87 -1.71
CA ALA A 98 -10.92 18.44 -1.98
C ALA A 98 -9.50 17.94 -1.68
N PHE A 99 -9.39 16.73 -1.12
CA PHE A 99 -8.09 16.09 -0.88
C PHE A 99 -7.60 15.45 -2.18
N ASP A 100 -7.01 16.27 -3.05
CA ASP A 100 -6.67 15.88 -4.41
C ASP A 100 -5.32 15.13 -4.52
N HIS A 101 -5.14 14.45 -5.66
CA HIS A 101 -3.94 13.66 -5.93
C HIS A 101 -2.66 14.52 -6.03
N THR A 102 -2.74 15.73 -6.56
CA THR A 102 -1.60 16.64 -6.70
C THR A 102 -1.11 17.05 -5.32
N SER A 103 -2.02 17.50 -4.46
CA SER A 103 -1.72 17.85 -3.07
C SER A 103 -1.11 16.68 -2.30
N PHE A 104 -1.63 15.46 -2.47
CA PHE A 104 -1.05 14.25 -1.88
C PHE A 104 0.42 14.05 -2.29
N VAL A 105 0.72 14.08 -3.59
CA VAL A 105 2.08 13.84 -4.10
C VAL A 105 3.02 14.99 -3.76
N THR A 106 2.56 16.24 -3.84
CA THR A 106 3.35 17.42 -3.47
C THR A 106 3.75 17.36 -2.00
N THR A 107 2.81 17.10 -1.09
CA THR A 107 3.13 16.98 0.34
C THR A 107 4.04 15.80 0.63
N LEU A 108 3.87 14.65 -0.06
CA LEU A 108 4.80 13.52 0.06
C LEU A 108 6.22 13.94 -0.32
N ARG A 109 6.40 14.63 -1.45
CA ARG A 109 7.71 15.08 -1.92
C ARG A 109 8.36 16.09 -1.00
N GLN A 110 7.58 17.04 -0.47
CA GLN A 110 8.04 18.00 0.54
C GLN A 110 8.54 17.29 1.81
N CYS A 111 7.80 16.29 2.30
CA CYS A 111 8.24 15.50 3.46
C CYS A 111 9.56 14.74 3.18
N LEU A 112 9.72 14.19 1.98
CA LEU A 112 10.94 13.48 1.59
C LEU A 112 12.14 14.42 1.47
N GLU A 113 11.95 15.60 0.86
CA GLU A 113 12.97 16.65 0.74
C GLU A 113 13.42 17.16 2.11
N ALA A 114 12.47 17.34 3.05
CA ALA A 114 12.78 17.70 4.43
C ALA A 114 13.63 16.64 5.16
N CYS A 115 13.60 15.38 4.69
CA CYS A 115 14.45 14.29 5.15
C CYS A 115 15.70 14.08 4.27
N SER A 116 16.01 14.99 3.35
CA SER A 116 17.12 14.88 2.38
C SER A 116 17.03 13.64 1.47
N ILE A 117 15.82 13.15 1.21
CA ILE A 117 15.57 12.02 0.30
C ILE A 117 15.19 12.56 -1.09
N PRO A 118 15.81 12.08 -2.19
CA PRO A 118 15.45 12.50 -3.55
C PRO A 118 13.99 12.21 -3.89
N SER A 119 13.16 13.26 -3.96
CA SER A 119 11.71 13.15 -4.06
C SER A 119 11.18 12.84 -5.47
N SER A 120 11.99 13.07 -6.51
CA SER A 120 11.63 12.90 -7.93
C SER A 120 11.18 11.48 -8.27
N ASN A 121 11.71 10.48 -7.57
CA ASN A 121 11.39 9.06 -7.75
C ASN A 121 10.08 8.62 -7.05
N TYR A 122 9.40 9.53 -6.35
CA TYR A 122 8.22 9.23 -5.55
C TYR A 122 6.93 9.79 -6.18
N SER A 123 5.86 9.00 -6.08
CA SER A 123 4.54 9.29 -6.66
C SER A 123 3.42 8.67 -5.82
N GLY A 124 2.16 8.86 -6.23
CA GLY A 124 1.01 8.25 -5.58
C GLY A 124 1.00 6.71 -5.56
N HIS A 125 1.86 6.05 -6.34
CA HIS A 125 2.04 4.60 -6.32
C HIS A 125 3.07 4.11 -5.29
N SER A 126 3.89 5.02 -4.75
CA SER A 126 5.03 4.67 -3.90
C SER A 126 4.64 3.95 -2.62
N PHE A 127 3.49 4.26 -2.02
CA PHE A 127 3.01 3.56 -0.83
C PHE A 127 2.65 2.10 -1.10
N CYS A 128 1.84 1.85 -2.14
CA CYS A 128 1.47 0.51 -2.57
C CYS A 128 2.70 -0.34 -2.93
N ARG A 129 3.63 0.23 -3.72
CA ARG A 129 4.89 -0.44 -4.10
C ARG A 129 5.79 -0.67 -2.88
N GLY A 130 5.99 0.35 -2.06
CA GLY A 130 6.85 0.29 -0.88
C GLY A 130 6.35 -0.71 0.16
N ALA A 131 5.04 -0.78 0.40
CA ALA A 131 4.45 -1.78 1.29
C ALA A 131 4.68 -3.22 0.78
N ALA A 132 4.53 -3.46 -0.52
CA ALA A 132 4.84 -4.76 -1.14
C ALA A 132 6.31 -5.15 -0.96
N THR A 133 7.22 -4.23 -1.30
CA THR A 133 8.66 -4.44 -1.13
C THR A 133 9.03 -4.67 0.33
N TRP A 134 8.48 -3.89 1.26
CA TRP A 134 8.75 -4.02 2.68
C TRP A 134 8.25 -5.35 3.24
N ALA A 135 7.04 -5.80 2.86
CA ALA A 135 6.53 -7.10 3.27
C ALA A 135 7.42 -8.24 2.76
N ALA A 136 7.85 -8.20 1.50
CA ALA A 136 8.77 -9.19 0.94
C ALA A 136 10.14 -9.20 1.64
N ALA A 137 10.68 -8.02 1.98
CA ALA A 137 11.93 -7.90 2.73
C ALA A 137 11.82 -8.51 4.15
N ASN A 138 10.61 -8.53 4.73
CA ASN A 138 10.32 -9.23 5.98
C ASN A 138 9.94 -10.71 5.79
N SER A 139 10.28 -11.30 4.63
CA SER A 139 10.04 -12.72 4.31
C SER A 139 8.57 -13.14 4.35
N VAL A 140 7.64 -12.20 4.15
CA VAL A 140 6.22 -12.53 3.94
C VAL A 140 6.08 -13.21 2.58
N ASP A 141 5.31 -14.30 2.52
CA ASP A 141 5.12 -15.07 1.30
C ASP A 141 4.29 -14.31 0.24
N ASP A 142 4.47 -14.71 -1.01
CA ASP A 142 3.82 -14.12 -2.18
C ASP A 142 2.29 -14.14 -2.09
N ASP A 143 1.69 -15.20 -1.55
CA ASP A 143 0.24 -15.34 -1.47
C ASP A 143 -0.34 -14.38 -0.41
N THR A 144 0.33 -14.23 0.72
CA THR A 144 -0.03 -13.26 1.76
C THR A 144 0.12 -11.82 1.25
N ILE A 145 1.22 -11.48 0.57
CA ILE A 145 1.40 -10.14 -0.02
C ILE A 145 0.31 -9.88 -1.06
N ARG A 146 0.02 -10.87 -1.93
CA ARG A 146 -1.04 -10.79 -2.93
C ARG A 146 -2.39 -10.50 -2.29
N GLY A 147 -2.71 -11.20 -1.20
CA GLY A 147 -3.93 -11.01 -0.41
C GLY A 147 -4.02 -9.62 0.22
N LEU A 148 -2.97 -9.18 0.92
CA LEU A 148 -2.94 -7.88 1.62
C LEU A 148 -3.10 -6.69 0.67
N GLY A 149 -2.47 -6.73 -0.51
CA GLY A 149 -2.65 -5.68 -1.52
C GLY A 149 -3.84 -5.86 -2.44
N ARG A 150 -4.56 -6.98 -2.31
CA ARG A 150 -5.76 -7.34 -3.09
C ARG A 150 -5.48 -7.42 -4.60
N TRP A 151 -4.34 -7.99 -4.96
CA TRP A 151 -4.01 -8.23 -6.35
C TRP A 151 -4.66 -9.53 -6.84
N ARG A 152 -5.28 -9.48 -8.02
CA ARG A 152 -5.88 -10.68 -8.66
C ARG A 152 -4.87 -11.57 -9.38
N SER A 153 -3.71 -11.02 -9.71
CA SER A 153 -2.65 -11.71 -10.44
C SER A 153 -1.30 -11.37 -9.83
N ASP A 154 -0.26 -12.05 -10.29
CA ASP A 154 1.12 -11.86 -9.83
C ASP A 154 1.76 -10.54 -10.29
N CYS A 155 0.96 -9.58 -10.78
CA CYS A 155 1.46 -8.27 -11.19
C CYS A 155 2.14 -7.50 -10.05
N PHE A 156 1.83 -7.81 -8.79
CA PHE A 156 2.50 -7.26 -7.62
C PHE A 156 3.98 -7.63 -7.53
N ARG A 157 4.42 -8.73 -8.15
CA ARG A 157 5.84 -9.11 -8.19
C ARG A 157 6.70 -8.05 -8.87
N ARG A 158 6.12 -7.25 -9.77
CA ARG A 158 6.81 -6.08 -10.39
C ARG A 158 7.04 -4.93 -9.42
N TYR A 159 6.36 -4.92 -8.28
CA TYR A 159 6.53 -3.92 -7.24
C TYR A 159 7.62 -4.31 -6.25
N VAL A 160 7.74 -5.60 -5.95
CA VAL A 160 8.74 -6.14 -5.03
C VAL A 160 10.13 -5.95 -5.64
N ASP A 161 10.85 -4.97 -5.10
CA ASP A 161 12.26 -4.74 -5.43
C ASP A 161 13.13 -5.56 -4.47
N LYS A 162 13.85 -6.55 -4.99
CA LYS A 162 14.80 -7.35 -4.20
C LYS A 162 16.17 -6.70 -4.25
N SER A 163 16.83 -6.52 -3.11
CA SER A 163 18.18 -5.94 -3.09
C SER A 163 19.16 -6.82 -3.87
N ALA A 164 20.30 -6.25 -4.29
CA ALA A 164 21.34 -7.04 -4.95
C ALA A 164 21.82 -8.22 -4.07
N ALA A 165 21.89 -8.00 -2.75
CA ALA A 165 22.23 -9.03 -1.78
C ALA A 165 21.17 -10.15 -1.74
N ASP A 166 19.89 -9.80 -1.70
CA ASP A 166 18.79 -10.79 -1.69
C ASP A 166 18.79 -11.62 -2.98
N ARG A 167 19.01 -10.98 -4.12
CA ARG A 167 19.12 -11.66 -5.41
C ARG A 167 20.32 -12.60 -5.43
N ALA A 168 21.48 -12.16 -4.95
CA ALA A 168 22.67 -13.00 -4.87
C ALA A 168 22.47 -14.21 -3.93
N ALA A 169 21.89 -13.99 -2.75
CA ALA A 169 21.59 -15.05 -1.79
C ALA A 169 20.58 -16.06 -2.36
N THR A 170 19.52 -15.57 -3.01
CA THR A 170 18.51 -16.41 -3.68
C THR A 170 19.15 -17.26 -4.77
N THR A 171 19.95 -16.64 -5.65
CA THR A 171 20.64 -17.36 -6.73
C THR A 171 21.61 -18.40 -6.17
N LYS A 172 22.38 -18.06 -5.12
CA LYS A 172 23.27 -18.99 -4.43
C LYS A 172 22.50 -20.21 -3.90
N ALA A 173 21.39 -19.99 -3.21
CA ALA A 173 20.58 -21.07 -2.66
C ALA A 173 19.88 -21.90 -3.76
N ALA A 174 19.33 -21.25 -4.79
CA ALA A 174 18.53 -21.94 -5.82
C ALA A 174 19.39 -22.71 -6.83
N LEU A 175 20.51 -22.13 -7.27
CA LEU A 175 21.33 -22.71 -8.34
C LEU A 175 22.57 -23.43 -7.82
N TYR A 176 23.08 -23.06 -6.64
CA TYR A 176 24.36 -23.54 -6.13
C TYR A 176 24.25 -24.33 -4.81
N ALA A 177 23.03 -24.69 -4.37
CA ALA A 177 22.86 -25.60 -3.22
C ALA A 177 23.50 -26.98 -3.44
N ASN A 178 23.64 -27.41 -4.69
CA ASN A 178 24.36 -28.62 -5.07
C ASN A 178 25.46 -28.32 -6.09
N ALA A 179 26.40 -27.43 -5.73
CA ALA A 179 27.47 -26.97 -6.60
C ALA A 179 28.42 -28.09 -7.08
N SER A 180 28.34 -29.28 -6.50
CA SER A 180 29.14 -30.46 -6.87
C SER A 180 28.44 -31.36 -7.89
N ALA A 181 27.14 -31.18 -8.14
CA ALA A 181 26.42 -31.96 -9.13
C ALA A 181 26.69 -31.42 -10.55
N PRO A 182 26.98 -32.28 -11.54
CA PRO A 182 27.12 -31.86 -12.92
C PRO A 182 25.76 -31.38 -13.49
N LEU A 183 25.80 -30.35 -14.33
CA LEU A 183 24.62 -29.92 -15.08
C LEU A 183 24.24 -30.99 -16.11
N CYS A 184 23.00 -31.51 -16.04
CA CYS A 184 22.48 -32.49 -16.98
C CYS A 184 21.91 -31.79 -18.23
N LEU A 185 22.78 -31.52 -19.21
CA LEU A 185 22.46 -30.79 -20.45
C LEU A 185 21.59 -31.60 -21.44
N ASP A 186 21.37 -32.90 -21.18
CA ASP A 186 20.54 -33.76 -22.01
C ASP A 186 19.03 -33.44 -21.88
N THR A 187 18.66 -32.65 -20.86
CA THR A 187 17.28 -32.19 -20.69
C THR A 187 16.90 -31.13 -21.73
N VAL A 188 15.73 -31.30 -22.35
CA VAL A 188 15.19 -30.40 -23.39
C VAL A 188 15.06 -28.95 -22.89
N ALA A 189 14.93 -28.75 -21.59
CA ALA A 189 14.84 -27.43 -20.95
C ALA A 189 16.03 -26.49 -21.23
N TRP A 190 17.18 -27.00 -21.69
CA TRP A 190 18.36 -26.20 -22.05
C TRP A 190 18.44 -25.83 -23.54
N ARG A 191 17.51 -26.31 -24.38
CA ARG A 191 17.51 -26.07 -25.82
C ARG A 191 16.53 -24.94 -26.14
N ASP A 192 16.98 -23.94 -26.89
CA ASP A 192 16.07 -23.01 -27.57
C ASP A 192 15.33 -23.81 -28.66
N ILE A 193 14.05 -24.11 -28.44
CA ILE A 193 13.14 -24.71 -29.44
C ILE A 193 12.31 -23.60 -30.06
#